data_AF-A0A953ZEB5-F1
#
_entry.id   AF-A0A953ZEB5-F1
#
_cell.length_a   1.000
_cell.length_b   1.000
_cell.length_c   1.000
_cell.angle_alpha   90.00
_cell.angle_beta   90.00
_cell.angle_gamma   90.00
#
_symmetry.space_group_name_H-M   'P 1'
#
loop_
_entity.id
_entity.type
_entity.pdbx_description
1 polymer ?
#
loop_
_entity_poly.entity_id
_entity_poly.type
_entity_poly.pdbx_seq_one_letter_code
_entity_poly.pdbx_strand_id
1 'polypeptide(L)'
;NEPITFNWTEDRVKAIHAGLVKVRERADEIRPLRFKAERDTDGETIESYNPANHSELLGRTVKANADIAKNAVEYAHNSFRNYWSKTDVHMRARILMRAAGLMRSKYRDELNAYLILEAGKSWTEADADTAEAIDFCEFYAREAIKLQGDRQPLTDLPGEDNNQYFIPLGVISVIPPWNFPLAIMAGMTVAALVTGNTVVLKPASVTPLVAARFVEILEEAGLPAGVLQFIPGGGSDVGNAIVEHPLTRMVAFTGSKEVGLGIAEKCGKLAQGQIWIKRTILEMGGKDAMLIDEGSDYEDAANAIVAAAFGFQGQKCSACSRAIFVGDSYDKIVPLIVEKASKI
;
A
#
# COMPACT_ATOMS: atom_id res chain seq x y z
N ASN A 1 8.68 15.42 4.05
CA ASN A 1 8.11 14.62 2.96
C ASN A 1 9.13 14.51 1.85
N GLU A 2 9.19 13.36 1.20
CA GLU A 2 10.00 13.11 0.03
C GLU A 2 9.58 14.04 -1.12
N PRO A 3 10.51 14.75 -1.78
CA PRO A 3 10.15 15.65 -2.88
C PRO A 3 9.53 14.90 -4.06
N ILE A 4 8.50 15.48 -4.67
CA ILE A 4 7.83 14.96 -5.87
C ILE A 4 8.38 15.67 -7.11
N THR A 5 8.60 14.92 -8.19
CA THR A 5 9.05 15.44 -9.49
C THR A 5 7.89 16.11 -10.24
N PHE A 6 7.84 17.43 -10.19
CA PHE A 6 6.93 18.25 -11.01
C PHE A 6 7.61 18.79 -12.28
N ASN A 7 8.92 19.06 -12.22
CA ASN A 7 9.70 19.52 -13.36
C ASN A 7 10.54 18.38 -13.95
N TRP A 8 10.15 17.90 -15.12
CA TRP A 8 10.81 16.78 -15.81
C TRP A 8 11.95 17.28 -16.68
N THR A 9 13.13 17.42 -16.07
CA THR A 9 14.37 17.71 -16.80
C THR A 9 14.76 16.57 -17.73
N GLU A 10 15.62 16.84 -18.71
CA GLU A 10 16.11 15.82 -19.64
C GLU A 10 16.71 14.59 -18.92
N ASP A 11 17.40 14.80 -17.80
CA ASP A 11 18.00 13.71 -17.04
C ASP A 11 16.95 12.86 -16.30
N ARG A 12 15.89 13.47 -15.76
CA ARG A 12 14.78 12.71 -15.15
C ARG A 12 13.98 11.94 -16.21
N VAL A 13 13.79 12.54 -17.40
CA VAL A 13 13.19 11.87 -18.55
C VAL A 13 14.01 10.63 -18.94
N LYS A 14 15.33 10.77 -19.12
CA LYS A 14 16.24 9.64 -19.42
C LYS A 14 16.18 8.56 -18.33
N ALA A 15 16.14 8.96 -17.06
CA ALA A 15 16.09 8.03 -15.93
C ALA A 15 14.78 7.20 -15.92
N ILE A 16 13.62 7.83 -16.16
CA ILE A 16 12.35 7.11 -16.30
C ILE A 16 12.38 6.16 -17.49
N HIS A 17 12.88 6.59 -18.65
CA HIS A 17 13.01 5.69 -19.80
C HIS A 17 13.88 4.47 -19.50
N ALA A 18 15.00 4.65 -18.80
CA ALA A 18 15.83 3.54 -18.35
C ALA A 18 15.07 2.60 -17.39
N GLY A 19 14.24 3.14 -16.50
CA GLY A 19 13.34 2.35 -15.66
C GLY A 19 12.34 1.52 -16.47
N LEU A 20 11.71 2.11 -17.48
CA LEU A 20 10.75 1.43 -18.36
C LEU A 20 11.41 0.26 -19.11
N VAL A 21 12.65 0.44 -19.58
CA VAL A 21 13.43 -0.63 -20.21
C VAL A 21 13.69 -1.77 -19.22
N LYS A 22 14.15 -1.47 -18.01
CA LYS A 22 14.41 -2.48 -16.97
C LYS A 22 13.18 -3.31 -16.62
N VAL A 23 11.99 -2.69 -16.52
CA VAL A 23 10.75 -3.42 -16.25
C VAL A 23 10.45 -4.41 -17.39
N ARG A 24 10.59 -3.96 -18.64
CA ARG A 24 10.36 -4.79 -19.83
C ARG A 24 11.36 -5.94 -19.98
N GLU A 25 12.63 -5.72 -19.60
CA GLU A 25 13.64 -6.77 -19.58
C GLU A 25 13.29 -7.91 -18.62
N ARG A 26 12.43 -7.66 -17.62
CA ARG A 26 11.96 -8.66 -16.65
C ARG A 26 10.58 -9.24 -16.99
N ALA A 27 10.09 -9.06 -18.22
CA ALA A 27 8.74 -9.50 -18.63
C ALA A 27 8.57 -11.03 -18.67
N ASP A 28 9.65 -11.77 -18.94
CA ASP A 28 9.62 -13.24 -18.96
C ASP A 28 9.81 -13.86 -17.57
N GLU A 29 10.20 -13.07 -16.57
CA GLU A 29 10.41 -13.56 -15.20
C GLU A 29 9.08 -13.85 -14.49
N ILE A 30 9.05 -14.98 -13.77
CA ILE A 30 7.97 -15.31 -12.83
C ILE A 30 8.40 -14.89 -11.42
N ARG A 31 7.69 -13.92 -10.83
CA ARG A 31 7.90 -13.55 -9.42
C ARG A 31 7.29 -14.63 -8.53
N PRO A 32 8.09 -15.29 -7.69
CA PRO A 32 7.61 -16.39 -6.86
C PRO A 32 6.77 -15.88 -5.69
N LEU A 33 6.05 -16.79 -5.04
CA LEU A 33 5.56 -16.55 -3.69
C LEU A 33 6.74 -16.33 -2.74
N ARG A 34 6.54 -15.55 -1.68
CA ARG A 34 7.43 -15.56 -0.51
C ARG A 34 6.70 -16.27 0.61
N PHE A 35 6.96 -17.56 0.71
CA PHE A 35 6.26 -18.50 1.56
C PHE A 35 7.29 -19.49 2.14
N LYS A 36 7.20 -19.80 3.44
CA LYS A 36 8.14 -20.70 4.15
C LYS A 36 9.63 -20.30 4.15
N ALA A 37 9.96 -19.02 3.93
CA ALA A 37 11.34 -18.57 3.66
C ALA A 37 11.94 -19.12 2.35
N GLU A 38 11.12 -19.72 1.49
CA GLU A 38 11.47 -20.21 0.18
C GLU A 38 10.82 -19.37 -0.92
N ARG A 39 11.34 -19.51 -2.13
CA ARG A 39 10.84 -18.88 -3.34
C ARG A 39 10.11 -19.96 -4.14
N ASP A 40 8.80 -20.00 -4.01
CA ASP A 40 7.98 -20.98 -4.73
C ASP A 40 7.60 -20.42 -6.11
N THR A 41 8.15 -21.04 -7.15
CA THR A 41 7.89 -20.71 -8.57
C THR A 41 6.86 -21.64 -9.21
N ASP A 42 6.39 -22.66 -8.50
CA ASP A 42 5.56 -23.71 -9.07
C ASP A 42 4.06 -23.35 -8.99
N GLY A 43 3.29 -23.75 -10.00
CA GLY A 43 1.83 -23.60 -10.02
C GLY A 43 1.29 -22.61 -11.05
N GLU A 44 0.01 -22.26 -10.88
CA GLU A 44 -0.66 -21.27 -11.74
C GLU A 44 -0.03 -19.88 -11.56
N THR A 45 -0.08 -19.05 -12.60
CA THR A 45 0.42 -17.67 -12.54
C THR A 45 -0.68 -16.65 -12.78
N ILE A 46 -0.45 -15.44 -12.26
CA ILE A 46 -1.20 -14.23 -12.60
C ILE A 46 -0.33 -13.44 -13.57
N GLU A 47 -0.84 -13.22 -14.77
CA GLU A 47 -0.25 -12.36 -15.79
C GLU A 47 -0.65 -10.90 -15.53
N SER A 48 0.32 -9.99 -15.62
CA SER A 48 0.10 -8.55 -15.45
C SER A 48 0.39 -7.83 -16.76
N TYR A 49 -0.58 -7.08 -17.26
CA TYR A 49 -0.55 -6.44 -18.57
C TYR A 49 -0.54 -4.92 -18.44
N ASN A 50 0.02 -4.24 -19.45
CA ASN A 50 -0.02 -2.79 -19.52
C ASN A 50 -1.45 -2.29 -19.86
N PRO A 51 -2.12 -1.48 -19.02
CA PRO A 51 -3.45 -0.96 -19.31
C PRO A 51 -3.47 0.07 -20.46
N ALA A 52 -2.32 0.64 -20.84
CA ALA A 52 -2.19 1.48 -22.03
C ALA A 52 -1.96 0.67 -23.32
N ASN A 53 -1.60 -0.61 -23.20
CA ASN A 53 -1.40 -1.54 -24.31
C ASN A 53 -1.68 -2.98 -23.86
N HIS A 54 -2.92 -3.44 -23.97
CA HIS A 54 -3.36 -4.72 -23.40
C HIS A 54 -2.68 -5.97 -24.02
N SER A 55 -1.95 -5.85 -25.12
CA SER A 55 -1.13 -6.95 -25.65
C SER A 55 0.27 -7.04 -25.04
N GLU A 56 0.71 -6.01 -24.33
CA GLU A 56 2.03 -5.97 -23.69
C GLU A 56 1.96 -6.62 -22.30
N LEU A 57 2.51 -7.84 -22.21
CA LEU A 57 2.73 -8.52 -20.94
C LEU A 57 3.95 -7.93 -20.23
N LEU A 58 3.81 -7.61 -18.95
CA LEU A 58 4.87 -7.01 -18.13
C LEU A 58 5.56 -8.01 -17.20
N GLY A 59 4.95 -9.16 -16.97
CA GLY A 59 5.49 -10.17 -16.06
C GLY A 59 4.41 -11.08 -15.47
N ARG A 60 4.87 -12.03 -14.66
CA ARG A 60 4.00 -12.99 -13.98
C ARG A 60 4.30 -13.05 -12.49
N THR A 61 3.30 -13.36 -11.69
CA THR A 61 3.46 -13.78 -10.29
C THR A 61 2.85 -15.15 -10.08
N VAL A 62 3.42 -15.98 -9.21
CA VAL A 62 2.80 -17.26 -8.83
C VAL A 62 1.52 -16.99 -8.06
N LYS A 63 0.44 -17.69 -8.41
CA LYS A 63 -0.89 -17.53 -7.83
C LYS A 63 -1.05 -18.43 -6.61
N ALA A 64 -1.20 -17.84 -5.43
CA ALA A 64 -1.62 -18.55 -4.23
C ALA A 64 -3.07 -19.04 -4.35
N ASN A 65 -3.38 -20.13 -3.66
CA ASN A 65 -4.72 -20.65 -3.41
C ASN A 65 -5.06 -20.58 -1.90
N ALA A 66 -6.28 -20.93 -1.51
CA ALA A 66 -6.70 -20.92 -0.11
C ALA A 66 -5.78 -21.71 0.85
N ASP A 67 -5.22 -22.85 0.43
CA ASP A 67 -4.40 -23.68 1.33
C ASP A 67 -3.02 -23.08 1.55
N ILE A 68 -2.41 -22.54 0.49
CA ILE A 68 -1.19 -21.72 0.60
C ILE A 68 -1.45 -20.52 1.52
N ALA A 69 -2.61 -19.86 1.37
CA ALA A 69 -2.99 -18.70 2.15
C ALA A 69 -3.11 -19.01 3.66
N LYS A 70 -3.79 -20.11 4.01
CA LYS A 70 -3.91 -20.57 5.41
C LYS A 70 -2.53 -20.87 6.00
N ASN A 71 -1.72 -21.64 5.28
CA ASN A 71 -0.37 -21.95 5.71
C ASN A 71 0.47 -20.67 5.91
N ALA A 72 0.34 -19.68 5.04
CA ALA A 72 1.07 -18.41 5.17
C ALA A 72 0.74 -17.71 6.50
N VAL A 73 -0.52 -17.75 6.95
CA VAL A 73 -0.92 -17.23 8.26
C VAL A 73 -0.25 -18.02 9.40
N GLU A 74 -0.18 -19.34 9.30
CA GLU A 74 0.51 -20.17 10.30
C GLU A 74 2.01 -19.89 10.37
N TYR A 75 2.69 -19.75 9.23
CA TYR A 75 4.12 -19.39 9.19
C TYR A 75 4.36 -17.99 9.75
N ALA A 76 3.55 -17.01 9.38
CA ALA A 76 3.61 -15.66 9.95
C ALA A 76 3.39 -15.69 11.47
N HIS A 77 2.48 -16.54 11.97
CA HIS A 77 2.24 -16.71 13.40
C HIS A 77 3.47 -17.31 14.12
N ASN A 78 4.12 -18.29 13.51
CA ASN A 78 5.34 -18.89 14.04
C ASN A 78 6.49 -17.89 14.13
N SER A 79 6.75 -17.11 13.07
CA SER A 79 7.77 -16.05 13.09
C SER A 79 7.46 -14.96 14.13
N PHE A 80 6.19 -14.59 14.27
CA PHE A 80 5.72 -13.66 15.29
C PHE A 80 6.07 -14.16 16.70
N ARG A 81 5.69 -15.41 17.03
CA ARG A 81 5.91 -16.00 18.36
C ARG A 81 7.37 -16.25 18.68
N ASN A 82 8.15 -16.66 17.69
CA ASN A 82 9.53 -17.09 17.89
C ASN A 82 10.43 -15.88 18.12
N TYR A 83 10.41 -14.88 17.23
CA TYR A 83 11.41 -13.82 17.26
C TYR A 83 10.92 -12.41 16.90
N TRP A 84 9.96 -12.23 15.98
CA TRP A 84 9.67 -10.87 15.48
C TRP A 84 9.02 -9.95 16.51
N SER A 85 8.06 -10.47 17.29
CA SER A 85 7.41 -9.72 18.37
C SER A 85 8.37 -9.28 19.49
N LYS A 86 9.53 -9.92 19.59
CA LYS A 86 10.57 -9.67 20.61
C LYS A 86 11.75 -8.87 20.07
N THR A 87 11.79 -8.62 18.77
CA THR A 87 12.86 -7.84 18.14
C THR A 87 12.71 -6.39 18.57
N ASP A 88 13.79 -5.75 19.01
CA ASP A 88 13.77 -4.36 19.47
C ASP A 88 13.21 -3.40 18.40
N VAL A 89 12.43 -2.40 18.83
CA VAL A 89 11.76 -1.47 17.90
C VAL A 89 12.74 -0.66 17.06
N HIS A 90 13.91 -0.30 17.60
CA HIS A 90 14.94 0.42 16.84
C HIS A 90 15.51 -0.45 15.71
N MET A 91 15.64 -1.76 15.94
CA MET A 91 16.07 -2.70 14.91
C MET A 91 15.02 -2.85 13.81
N ARG A 92 13.73 -2.93 14.17
CA ARG A 92 12.64 -2.97 13.19
C ARG A 92 12.54 -1.67 12.39
N ALA A 93 12.64 -0.52 13.06
CA ALA A 93 12.63 0.80 12.43
C ALA A 93 13.80 1.01 11.47
N ARG A 94 15.00 0.49 11.80
CA ARG A 94 16.17 0.55 10.92
C ARG A 94 15.95 -0.14 9.57
N ILE A 95 15.20 -1.24 9.55
CA ILE A 95 14.85 -1.94 8.29
C ILE A 95 14.01 -1.03 7.39
N LEU A 96 13.00 -0.36 7.95
CA LEU A 96 12.16 0.59 7.20
C LEU A 96 12.97 1.78 6.67
N MET A 97 13.84 2.37 7.51
CA MET A 97 14.71 3.48 7.09
C MET A 97 15.66 3.05 5.96
N ARG A 98 16.19 1.82 6.01
CA ARG A 98 17.01 1.27 4.93
C ARG A 98 16.20 1.02 3.66
N ALA A 99 14.98 0.50 3.77
CA ALA A 99 14.07 0.34 2.63
C ALA A 99 13.75 1.69 1.97
N ALA A 100 13.46 2.74 2.76
CA ALA A 100 13.27 4.10 2.28
C ALA A 100 14.50 4.61 1.51
N GLY A 101 15.70 4.41 2.05
CA GLY A 101 16.96 4.75 1.39
C GLY A 101 17.18 4.02 0.05
N LEU A 102 16.88 2.71 -0.01
CA LEU A 102 16.95 1.91 -1.24
C LEU A 102 15.94 2.37 -2.29
N MET A 103 14.68 2.59 -1.90
CA MET A 103 13.66 3.15 -2.79
C MET A 103 14.11 4.49 -3.36
N ARG A 104 14.56 5.41 -2.50
CA ARG A 104 14.99 6.76 -2.90
C ARG A 104 16.18 6.77 -3.87
N SER A 105 17.23 6.02 -3.56
CA SER A 105 18.53 6.16 -4.21
C SER A 105 18.78 5.17 -5.36
N LYS A 106 18.16 3.99 -5.29
CA LYS A 106 18.49 2.87 -6.19
C LYS A 106 17.30 2.47 -7.06
N TYR A 107 16.09 2.52 -6.51
CA TYR A 107 14.92 1.89 -7.14
C TYR A 107 13.81 2.86 -7.55
N ARG A 108 13.93 4.16 -7.29
CA ARG A 108 12.85 5.15 -7.54
C ARG A 108 12.35 5.10 -8.97
N ASP A 109 13.25 5.14 -9.95
CA ASP A 109 12.88 5.17 -11.36
C ASP A 109 12.31 3.82 -11.85
N GLU A 110 12.77 2.70 -11.28
CA GLU A 110 12.22 1.37 -11.57
C GLU A 110 10.82 1.21 -10.97
N LEU A 111 10.60 1.67 -9.73
CA LEU A 111 9.28 1.66 -9.09
C LEU A 111 8.30 2.55 -9.84
N ASN A 112 8.72 3.75 -10.24
CA ASN A 112 7.92 4.63 -11.09
C ASN A 112 7.59 3.95 -12.42
N ALA A 113 8.54 3.22 -13.03
CA ALA A 113 8.29 2.50 -14.27
C ALA A 113 7.25 1.39 -14.11
N TYR A 114 7.28 0.62 -13.01
CA TYR A 114 6.21 -0.33 -12.70
C TYR A 114 4.86 0.38 -12.54
N LEU A 115 4.80 1.51 -11.83
CA LEU A 115 3.56 2.26 -11.65
C LEU A 115 3.00 2.82 -12.96
N ILE A 116 3.87 3.28 -13.87
CA ILE A 116 3.49 3.77 -15.19
C ILE A 116 2.96 2.61 -16.04
N LEU A 117 3.72 1.52 -16.15
CA LEU A 117 3.39 0.41 -17.04
C LEU A 117 2.29 -0.48 -16.49
N GLU A 118 2.30 -0.82 -15.21
CA GLU A 118 1.38 -1.80 -14.61
C GLU A 118 0.07 -1.16 -14.13
N ALA A 119 0.14 0.05 -13.56
CA ALA A 119 -1.03 0.75 -13.02
C ALA A 119 -1.55 1.88 -13.94
N GLY A 120 -0.86 2.18 -15.04
CA GLY A 120 -1.28 3.24 -15.97
C GLY A 120 -1.15 4.64 -15.38
N LYS A 121 -0.21 4.87 -14.46
CA LYS A 121 0.03 6.20 -13.89
C LYS A 121 0.76 7.11 -14.88
N SER A 122 0.39 8.40 -14.88
CA SER A 122 1.24 9.42 -15.48
C SER A 122 2.54 9.56 -14.67
N TRP A 123 3.56 10.20 -15.22
CA TRP A 123 4.89 10.20 -14.60
C TRP A 123 4.90 10.85 -13.22
N THR A 124 4.26 12.01 -13.07
CA THR A 124 4.17 12.70 -11.77
C THR A 124 3.28 11.93 -10.78
N GLU A 125 2.21 11.28 -11.23
CA GLU A 125 1.39 10.41 -10.37
C GLU A 125 2.17 9.18 -9.88
N ALA A 126 3.01 8.60 -10.73
CA ALA A 126 3.89 7.50 -10.36
C ALA A 126 4.97 7.94 -9.36
N ASP A 127 5.62 9.09 -9.61
CA ASP A 127 6.65 9.61 -8.71
C ASP A 127 6.08 10.03 -7.35
N ALA A 128 4.86 10.56 -7.32
CA ALA A 128 4.15 10.88 -6.08
C ALA A 128 3.83 9.62 -5.25
N ASP A 129 3.41 8.53 -5.89
CA ASP A 129 3.13 7.25 -5.23
C ASP A 129 4.41 6.64 -4.62
N THR A 130 5.53 6.66 -5.36
CA THR A 130 6.82 6.23 -4.80
C THR A 130 7.31 7.14 -3.67
N ALA A 131 7.15 8.46 -3.79
CA ALA A 131 7.50 9.41 -2.74
C ALA A 131 6.67 9.17 -1.46
N GLU A 132 5.38 8.91 -1.59
CA GLU A 132 4.50 8.62 -0.47
C GLU A 132 4.85 7.29 0.21
N ALA A 133 5.23 6.26 -0.55
CA ALA A 133 5.73 5.00 0.01
C ALA A 133 7.01 5.20 0.85
N ILE A 134 7.93 6.04 0.37
CA ILE A 134 9.14 6.44 1.09
C ILE A 134 8.76 7.19 2.38
N ASP A 135 7.82 8.13 2.30
CA ASP A 135 7.33 8.87 3.46
C ASP A 135 6.73 7.94 4.51
N PHE A 136 5.92 6.94 4.12
CA PHE A 136 5.38 5.98 5.08
C PHE A 136 6.47 5.16 5.79
N CYS A 137 7.50 4.72 5.07
CA CYS A 137 8.63 4.04 5.70
C CYS A 137 9.35 4.94 6.72
N GLU A 138 9.63 6.20 6.35
CA GLU A 138 10.32 7.16 7.22
C GLU A 138 9.47 7.55 8.44
N PHE A 139 8.20 7.86 8.21
CA PHE A 139 7.26 8.32 9.22
C PHE A 139 6.97 7.22 10.25
N TYR A 140 6.57 6.02 9.80
CA TYR A 140 6.23 4.94 10.71
C TYR A 140 7.45 4.38 11.46
N ALA A 141 8.65 4.43 10.88
CA ALA A 141 9.87 4.09 11.61
C ALA A 141 10.10 5.01 12.82
N ARG A 142 9.88 6.32 12.65
CA ARG A 142 10.06 7.32 13.72
C ARG A 142 8.94 7.24 14.75
N GLU A 143 7.69 7.12 14.31
CA GLU A 143 6.55 7.00 15.21
C GLU A 143 6.60 5.71 16.04
N ALA A 144 7.04 4.59 15.47
CA ALA A 144 7.19 3.35 16.22
C ALA A 144 8.24 3.48 17.34
N ILE A 145 9.38 4.13 17.08
CA ILE A 145 10.38 4.41 18.12
C ILE A 145 9.78 5.28 19.22
N LYS A 146 9.05 6.34 18.87
CA LYS A 146 8.39 7.21 19.85
C LYS A 146 7.37 6.46 20.71
N LEU A 147 6.63 5.52 20.12
CA LEU A 147 5.57 4.78 20.81
C LEU A 147 6.09 3.59 21.64
N GLN A 148 7.17 2.94 21.23
CA GLN A 148 7.64 1.69 21.86
C GLN A 148 9.09 1.74 22.39
N GLY A 149 9.85 2.79 22.08
CA GLY A 149 11.24 2.93 22.52
C GLY A 149 11.38 3.34 23.98
N ASP A 150 10.44 4.12 24.50
CA ASP A 150 10.45 4.64 25.87
C ASP A 150 9.17 4.26 26.65
N ARG A 151 9.26 4.36 27.99
CA ARG A 151 8.10 4.20 28.89
C ARG A 151 7.05 5.26 28.56
N GLN A 152 5.77 4.86 28.58
CA GLN A 152 4.69 5.82 28.38
C GLN A 152 4.59 6.79 29.57
N PRO A 153 4.24 8.07 29.34
CA PRO A 153 4.11 9.04 30.41
C PRO A 153 2.92 8.66 31.30
N LEU A 154 3.21 8.30 32.55
CA LEU A 154 2.22 7.99 33.57
C LEU A 154 2.34 8.98 34.74
N THR A 155 1.28 9.05 35.55
CA THR A 155 1.34 9.81 36.80
C THR A 155 2.13 8.99 37.82
N ASP A 156 3.18 9.59 38.38
CA ASP A 156 3.98 8.95 39.42
C ASP A 156 3.20 8.90 40.74
N LEU A 157 3.08 7.70 41.30
CA LEU A 157 2.47 7.46 42.60
C LEU A 157 3.55 6.99 43.59
N PRO A 158 3.75 7.70 44.71
CA PRO A 158 4.78 7.33 45.68
C PRO A 158 4.63 5.89 46.19
N GLY A 159 5.69 5.10 46.04
CA GLY A 159 5.71 3.70 46.48
C GLY A 159 5.30 2.67 45.42
N GLU A 160 4.95 3.09 44.21
CA GLU A 160 4.57 2.21 43.10
C GLU A 160 5.50 2.40 41.88
N ASP A 161 5.80 1.31 41.14
CA ASP A 161 6.45 1.37 39.82
C ASP A 161 5.42 0.95 38.76
N ASN A 162 4.74 1.95 38.19
CA ASN A 162 3.71 1.75 37.18
C ASN A 162 4.31 1.90 35.78
N ASN A 163 4.07 0.93 34.91
CA ASN A 163 4.58 0.92 33.54
C ASN A 163 3.49 0.56 32.54
N GLN A 164 3.38 1.37 31.49
CA GLN A 164 2.53 1.08 30.33
C GLN A 164 3.41 1.01 29.08
N TYR A 165 3.15 0.01 28.25
CA TYR A 165 3.85 -0.22 26.99
C TYR A 165 2.90 -0.82 25.97
N PHE A 166 3.17 -0.56 24.69
CA PHE A 166 2.44 -1.16 23.58
C PHE A 166 3.11 -2.46 23.14
N ILE A 167 2.32 -3.53 23.02
CA ILE A 167 2.76 -4.81 22.46
C ILE A 167 2.11 -5.03 21.09
N PRO A 168 2.78 -5.76 20.16
CA PRO A 168 2.16 -6.11 18.90
C PRO A 168 0.96 -7.04 19.08
N LEU A 169 0.09 -7.06 18.09
CA LEU A 169 -1.13 -7.85 18.10
C LEU A 169 -0.86 -9.31 17.71
N GLY A 170 -0.19 -9.56 16.58
CA GLY A 170 -0.05 -10.90 15.99
C GLY A 170 0.16 -10.89 14.48
N VAL A 171 -0.58 -11.74 13.76
CA VAL A 171 -0.56 -11.77 12.28
C VAL A 171 -1.57 -10.76 11.73
N ILE A 172 -1.12 -9.91 10.81
CA ILE A 172 -1.95 -8.91 10.12
C ILE A 172 -2.09 -9.31 8.66
N SER A 173 -3.34 -9.48 8.21
CA SER A 173 -3.64 -9.63 6.79
C SER A 173 -3.71 -8.24 6.15
N VAL A 174 -2.84 -7.99 5.17
CA VAL A 174 -2.76 -6.71 4.45
C VAL A 174 -3.29 -6.90 3.04
N ILE A 175 -4.38 -6.21 2.72
CA ILE A 175 -5.11 -6.30 1.46
C ILE A 175 -5.21 -4.88 0.86
N PRO A 176 -4.17 -4.43 0.13
CA PRO A 176 -4.12 -3.08 -0.43
C PRO A 176 -4.88 -2.96 -1.77
N PRO A 177 -5.14 -1.74 -2.25
CA PRO A 177 -5.82 -1.50 -3.51
C PRO A 177 -4.82 -1.46 -4.67
N TRP A 178 -5.32 -1.37 -5.90
CA TRP A 178 -4.50 -1.25 -7.11
C TRP A 178 -4.18 0.20 -7.51
N ASN A 179 -4.91 1.19 -6.99
CA ASN A 179 -4.81 2.57 -7.47
C ASN A 179 -3.62 3.35 -6.87
N PHE A 180 -3.16 2.94 -5.68
CA PHE A 180 -1.88 3.34 -5.09
C PHE A 180 -1.13 2.08 -4.68
N PRO A 181 -0.68 1.29 -5.67
CA PRO A 181 -0.26 -0.09 -5.43
C PRO A 181 1.12 -0.19 -4.77
N LEU A 182 1.86 0.91 -4.69
CA LEU A 182 3.09 1.01 -3.90
C LEU A 182 2.85 1.74 -2.57
N ALA A 183 2.36 2.98 -2.57
CA ALA A 183 2.20 3.82 -1.38
C ALA A 183 1.32 3.19 -0.30
N ILE A 184 0.05 2.92 -0.61
CA ILE A 184 -0.90 2.37 0.37
C ILE A 184 -0.48 0.97 0.79
N MET A 185 -0.03 0.14 -0.17
CA MET A 185 0.49 -1.19 0.12
C MET A 185 1.69 -1.15 1.07
N ALA A 186 2.68 -0.29 0.80
CA ALA A 186 3.84 -0.11 1.64
C ALA A 186 3.43 0.42 3.01
N GLY A 187 2.59 1.46 3.08
CA GLY A 187 2.14 2.06 4.33
C GLY A 187 1.46 1.06 5.26
N MET A 188 0.47 0.32 4.77
CA MET A 188 -0.23 -0.71 5.55
C MET A 188 0.73 -1.82 6.00
N THR A 189 1.62 -2.25 5.11
CA THR A 189 2.58 -3.32 5.36
C THR A 189 3.60 -2.90 6.42
N VAL A 190 4.28 -1.78 6.22
CA VAL A 190 5.40 -1.37 7.08
C VAL A 190 4.93 -0.87 8.44
N ALA A 191 3.75 -0.28 8.55
CA ALA A 191 3.13 0.04 9.84
C ALA A 191 2.91 -1.21 10.70
N ALA A 192 2.39 -2.29 10.11
CA ALA A 192 2.22 -3.56 10.79
C ALA A 192 3.57 -4.18 11.19
N LEU A 193 4.54 -4.19 10.26
CA LEU A 193 5.87 -4.74 10.51
C LEU A 193 6.60 -4.02 11.64
N VAL A 194 6.69 -2.69 11.59
CA VAL A 194 7.49 -1.91 12.54
C VAL A 194 6.93 -1.93 13.95
N THR A 195 5.61 -2.11 14.11
CA THR A 195 4.96 -2.26 15.41
C THR A 195 5.15 -3.65 16.03
N GLY A 196 5.84 -4.57 15.35
CA GLY A 196 6.20 -5.90 15.83
C GLY A 196 5.27 -7.02 15.37
N ASN A 197 4.35 -6.73 14.44
CA ASN A 197 3.46 -7.73 13.86
C ASN A 197 4.09 -8.39 12.63
N THR A 198 3.68 -9.62 12.33
CA THR A 198 3.99 -10.25 11.04
C THR A 198 2.87 -10.00 10.04
N VAL A 199 3.20 -10.01 8.75
CA VAL A 199 2.29 -9.62 7.67
C VAL A 199 2.06 -10.76 6.71
N VAL A 200 0.79 -10.95 6.33
CA VAL A 200 0.39 -11.73 5.17
C VAL A 200 -0.15 -10.75 4.14
N LEU A 201 0.65 -10.45 3.11
CA LEU A 201 0.37 -9.47 2.08
C LEU A 201 -0.26 -10.15 0.86
N LYS A 202 -1.50 -9.78 0.55
CA LYS A 202 -2.21 -10.20 -0.66
C LYS A 202 -2.48 -8.96 -1.52
N PRO A 203 -1.57 -8.60 -2.45
CA PRO A 203 -1.72 -7.41 -3.29
C PRO A 203 -2.93 -7.53 -4.23
N ALA A 204 -3.36 -6.40 -4.80
CA ALA A 204 -4.35 -6.41 -5.86
C ALA A 204 -3.86 -7.22 -7.07
N SER A 205 -4.73 -8.04 -7.64
CA SER A 205 -4.36 -9.00 -8.70
C SER A 205 -3.94 -8.35 -10.02
N VAL A 206 -4.25 -7.07 -10.21
CA VAL A 206 -3.92 -6.30 -11.42
C VAL A 206 -2.62 -5.50 -11.30
N THR A 207 -2.07 -5.37 -10.08
CA THR A 207 -0.77 -4.70 -9.85
C THR A 207 0.16 -5.52 -8.95
N PRO A 208 0.39 -6.83 -9.22
CA PRO A 208 1.19 -7.66 -8.33
C PRO A 208 2.70 -7.46 -8.50
N LEU A 209 3.21 -6.93 -9.62
CA LEU A 209 4.65 -6.85 -9.90
C LEU A 209 5.32 -5.74 -9.09
N VAL A 210 4.70 -4.56 -8.98
CA VAL A 210 5.22 -3.48 -8.12
C VAL A 210 5.28 -3.90 -6.65
N ALA A 211 4.29 -4.67 -6.19
CA ALA A 211 4.27 -5.21 -4.83
C ALA A 211 5.38 -6.26 -4.64
N ALA A 212 5.60 -7.15 -5.62
CA ALA A 212 6.72 -8.09 -5.59
C ALA A 212 8.08 -7.35 -5.51
N ARG A 213 8.24 -6.27 -6.29
CA ARG A 213 9.46 -5.46 -6.25
C ARG A 213 9.69 -4.80 -4.90
N PHE A 214 8.65 -4.26 -4.27
CA PHE A 214 8.75 -3.73 -2.92
C PHE A 214 9.16 -4.79 -1.88
N VAL A 215 8.63 -6.01 -1.99
CA VAL A 215 9.05 -7.13 -1.12
C VAL A 215 10.53 -7.46 -1.31
N GLU A 216 11.04 -7.48 -2.54
CA GLU A 216 12.48 -7.65 -2.81
C GLU A 216 13.32 -6.54 -2.15
N ILE A 217 12.82 -5.30 -2.11
CA ILE A 217 13.49 -4.17 -1.45
C ILE A 217 13.51 -4.35 0.07
N LEU A 218 12.43 -4.84 0.67
CA LEU A 218 12.40 -5.15 2.11
C LEU A 218 13.38 -6.28 2.47
N GLU A 219 13.51 -7.30 1.62
CA GLU A 219 14.51 -8.36 1.78
C GLU A 219 15.93 -7.78 1.73
N GLU A 220 16.24 -6.93 0.74
CA GLU A 220 17.55 -6.26 0.65
C GLU A 220 17.80 -5.31 1.82
N ALA A 221 16.74 -4.71 2.39
CA ALA A 221 16.81 -3.91 3.60
C ALA A 221 17.08 -4.74 4.88
N GLY A 222 16.99 -6.07 4.78
CA GLY A 222 17.27 -7.00 5.89
C GLY A 222 16.03 -7.44 6.66
N LEU A 223 14.83 -7.37 6.07
CA LEU A 223 13.64 -7.96 6.67
C LEU A 223 13.84 -9.48 6.84
N PRO A 224 13.70 -10.04 8.06
CA PRO A 224 13.92 -11.47 8.27
C PRO A 224 12.89 -12.33 7.54
N ALA A 225 13.34 -13.49 7.06
CA ALA A 225 12.49 -14.42 6.33
C ALA A 225 11.32 -14.93 7.18
N GLY A 226 10.11 -14.88 6.63
CA GLY A 226 8.90 -15.32 7.30
C GLY A 226 8.16 -14.22 8.09
N VAL A 227 8.76 -13.04 8.26
CA VAL A 227 8.10 -11.88 8.88
C VAL A 227 7.02 -11.31 7.96
N LEU A 228 7.25 -11.33 6.66
CA LEU A 228 6.28 -11.01 5.61
C LEU A 228 6.09 -12.22 4.70
N GLN A 229 4.84 -12.56 4.43
CA GLN A 229 4.43 -13.55 3.43
C GLN A 229 3.82 -12.81 2.24
N PHE A 230 4.34 -13.04 1.04
CA PHE A 230 3.82 -12.45 -0.20
C PHE A 230 3.00 -13.50 -0.95
N ILE A 231 1.68 -13.31 -0.99
CA ILE A 231 0.72 -14.28 -1.53
C ILE A 231 -0.28 -13.63 -2.52
N PRO A 232 0.17 -13.18 -3.70
CA PRO A 232 -0.73 -12.75 -4.77
C PRO A 232 -1.70 -13.88 -5.13
N GLY A 233 -2.97 -13.55 -5.35
CA GLY A 233 -4.02 -14.54 -5.55
C GLY A 233 -5.41 -13.90 -5.65
N GLY A 234 -6.45 -14.70 -5.86
CA GLY A 234 -7.83 -14.21 -6.00
C GLY A 234 -8.40 -13.64 -4.68
N GLY A 235 -9.24 -12.59 -4.75
CA GLY A 235 -9.87 -12.00 -3.57
C GLY A 235 -10.86 -12.96 -2.87
N SER A 236 -11.70 -13.65 -3.65
CA SER A 236 -12.71 -14.59 -3.16
C SER A 236 -12.14 -15.89 -2.61
N ASP A 237 -10.91 -16.24 -2.97
CA ASP A 237 -10.23 -17.47 -2.54
C ASP A 237 -9.20 -17.15 -1.45
N VAL A 238 -8.03 -16.62 -1.85
CA VAL A 238 -6.94 -16.26 -0.94
C VAL A 238 -7.34 -15.18 0.07
N GLY A 239 -8.07 -14.15 -0.36
CA GLY A 239 -8.49 -13.06 0.52
C GLY A 239 -9.43 -13.53 1.63
N ASN A 240 -10.45 -14.33 1.30
CA ASN A 240 -11.34 -14.90 2.32
C ASN A 240 -10.58 -15.84 3.27
N ALA A 241 -9.68 -16.67 2.75
CA ALA A 241 -8.91 -17.61 3.55
C ALA A 241 -8.09 -16.90 4.65
N ILE A 242 -7.42 -15.78 4.34
CA ILE A 242 -6.63 -15.04 5.34
C ILE A 242 -7.50 -14.21 6.29
N VAL A 243 -8.64 -13.69 5.83
CA VAL A 243 -9.57 -12.91 6.67
C VAL A 243 -10.25 -13.81 7.71
N GLU A 244 -10.66 -15.00 7.31
CA GLU A 244 -11.42 -15.94 8.14
C GLU A 244 -10.52 -16.77 9.07
N HIS A 245 -9.22 -16.86 8.78
CA HIS A 245 -8.28 -17.68 9.55
C HIS A 245 -8.31 -17.37 11.07
N PRO A 246 -8.34 -18.39 11.96
CA PRO A 246 -8.40 -18.16 13.41
C PRO A 246 -7.16 -17.47 13.99
N LEU A 247 -6.01 -17.58 13.32
CA LEU A 247 -4.76 -16.92 13.72
C LEU A 247 -4.57 -15.50 13.17
N THR A 248 -5.48 -15.02 12.31
CA THR A 248 -5.45 -13.61 11.89
C THR A 248 -5.91 -12.74 13.04
N ARG A 249 -5.11 -11.72 13.37
CA ARG A 249 -5.34 -10.85 14.53
C ARG A 249 -5.97 -9.52 14.14
N MET A 250 -5.61 -9.02 12.97
CA MET A 250 -6.17 -7.81 12.38
C MET A 250 -6.18 -7.92 10.86
N VAL A 251 -7.16 -7.29 10.21
CA VAL A 251 -7.16 -7.06 8.76
C VAL A 251 -6.98 -5.58 8.51
N ALA A 252 -5.95 -5.22 7.75
CA ALA A 252 -5.82 -3.90 7.15
C ALA A 252 -6.25 -4.02 5.69
N PHE A 253 -7.29 -3.28 5.32
CA PHE A 253 -7.87 -3.29 3.99
C PHE A 253 -8.10 -1.86 3.50
N THR A 254 -7.73 -1.63 2.24
CA THR A 254 -8.16 -0.44 1.51
C THR A 254 -8.76 -0.86 0.18
N GLY A 255 -9.97 -0.41 -0.13
CA GLY A 255 -10.65 -0.77 -1.36
C GLY A 255 -12.12 -0.35 -1.40
N SER A 256 -12.97 -1.16 -2.05
CA SER A 256 -14.38 -0.81 -2.20
C SER A 256 -15.17 -0.97 -0.89
N LYS A 257 -16.24 -0.18 -0.74
CA LYS A 257 -17.16 -0.27 0.40
C LYS A 257 -17.75 -1.68 0.55
N GLU A 258 -18.15 -2.29 -0.55
CA GLU A 258 -18.76 -3.62 -0.57
C GLU A 258 -17.82 -4.69 0.01
N VAL A 259 -16.57 -4.72 -0.45
CA VAL A 259 -15.58 -5.68 0.05
C VAL A 259 -15.21 -5.37 1.50
N GLY A 260 -15.05 -4.09 1.86
CA GLY A 260 -14.75 -3.68 3.23
C GLY A 260 -15.83 -4.12 4.24
N LEU A 261 -17.11 -3.93 3.91
CA LEU A 261 -18.22 -4.41 4.73
C LEU A 261 -18.25 -5.94 4.84
N GLY A 262 -17.98 -6.65 3.73
CA GLY A 262 -17.86 -8.11 3.74
C GLY A 262 -16.69 -8.62 4.59
N ILE A 263 -15.58 -7.88 4.66
CA ILE A 263 -14.46 -8.17 5.57
C ILE A 263 -14.87 -7.92 7.02
N ALA A 264 -15.53 -6.78 7.31
CA ALA A 264 -15.99 -6.43 8.65
C ALA A 264 -16.92 -7.52 9.22
N GLU A 265 -17.88 -8.00 8.43
CA GLU A 265 -18.79 -9.06 8.83
C GLU A 265 -18.04 -10.36 9.17
N LYS A 266 -17.09 -10.77 8.32
CA LYS A 266 -16.28 -11.98 8.56
C LYS A 266 -15.41 -11.83 9.81
N CYS A 267 -14.79 -10.67 10.02
CA CYS A 267 -13.97 -10.42 11.21
C CYS A 267 -14.78 -10.35 12.50
N GLY A 268 -16.08 -10.02 12.42
CA GLY A 268 -17.01 -10.06 13.55
C GLY A 268 -17.38 -11.48 14.00
N LYS A 269 -17.14 -12.51 13.18
CA LYS A 269 -17.41 -13.91 13.51
C LYS A 269 -16.23 -14.54 14.26
N LEU A 270 -16.52 -15.37 15.25
CA LEU A 270 -15.51 -16.15 15.97
C LEU A 270 -15.23 -17.45 15.20
N ALA A 271 -14.06 -17.55 14.56
CA ALA A 271 -13.64 -18.79 13.91
C ALA A 271 -13.31 -19.88 14.93
N GLN A 272 -13.44 -21.15 14.54
CA GLN A 272 -13.08 -22.27 15.41
C GLN A 272 -11.60 -22.21 15.81
N GLY A 273 -11.32 -22.26 17.12
CA GLY A 273 -9.96 -22.15 17.66
C GLY A 273 -9.43 -20.71 17.81
N GLN A 274 -10.18 -19.71 17.35
CA GLN A 274 -9.85 -18.31 17.59
C GLN A 274 -10.09 -17.93 19.05
N ILE A 275 -9.11 -17.30 19.70
CA ILE A 275 -9.19 -16.91 21.12
C ILE A 275 -9.20 -15.39 21.32
N TRP A 276 -9.53 -14.63 20.27
CA TRP A 276 -9.53 -13.17 20.28
C TRP A 276 -10.57 -12.56 19.35
N ILE A 277 -10.87 -11.27 19.54
CA ILE A 277 -11.68 -10.48 18.60
C ILE A 277 -10.75 -9.87 17.55
N LYS A 278 -10.96 -10.18 16.27
CA LYS A 278 -10.20 -9.58 15.16
C LYS A 278 -10.41 -8.07 15.11
N ARG A 279 -9.34 -7.31 14.89
CA ARG A 279 -9.43 -5.87 14.61
C ARG A 279 -9.52 -5.63 13.11
N THR A 280 -10.06 -4.50 12.71
CA THR A 280 -10.12 -4.09 11.30
C THR A 280 -9.69 -2.63 11.16
N ILE A 281 -8.85 -2.35 10.17
CA ILE A 281 -8.60 -1.01 9.64
C ILE A 281 -9.12 -1.05 8.21
N LEU A 282 -10.24 -0.36 7.94
CA LEU A 282 -10.97 -0.44 6.69
C LEU A 282 -11.10 0.97 6.10
N GLU A 283 -10.26 1.28 5.12
CA GLU A 283 -10.37 2.49 4.32
C GLU A 283 -11.16 2.17 3.04
N MET A 284 -12.23 2.91 2.79
CA MET A 284 -13.19 2.60 1.71
C MET A 284 -13.32 3.76 0.72
N GLY A 285 -14.27 3.67 -0.20
CA GLY A 285 -14.49 4.72 -1.21
C GLY A 285 -15.14 5.99 -0.67
N GLY A 286 -14.94 7.10 -1.39
CA GLY A 286 -15.56 8.40 -1.15
C GLY A 286 -16.52 8.83 -2.26
N LYS A 287 -17.25 9.93 -2.02
CA LYS A 287 -18.02 10.66 -3.03
C LYS A 287 -17.77 12.15 -2.84
N ASP A 288 -16.52 12.52 -3.04
CA ASP A 288 -15.95 13.77 -2.53
C ASP A 288 -16.45 14.95 -3.34
N ALA A 289 -16.51 16.11 -2.67
CA ALA A 289 -16.99 17.34 -3.28
C ALA A 289 -16.08 18.54 -2.98
N MET A 290 -15.97 19.43 -3.96
CA MET A 290 -15.49 20.79 -3.77
C MET A 290 -16.67 21.75 -3.78
N LEU A 291 -16.74 22.67 -2.81
CA LEU A 291 -17.73 23.74 -2.74
C LEU A 291 -17.08 25.05 -3.19
N ILE A 292 -17.75 25.75 -4.10
CA ILE A 292 -17.27 26.99 -4.70
C ILE A 292 -18.34 28.07 -4.52
N ASP A 293 -17.98 29.10 -3.78
CA ASP A 293 -18.84 30.24 -3.52
C ASP A 293 -18.53 31.44 -4.43
N GLU A 294 -19.28 32.52 -4.23
CA GLU A 294 -19.16 33.73 -5.04
C GLU A 294 -17.85 34.52 -4.77
N GLY A 295 -17.16 34.25 -3.67
CA GLY A 295 -15.90 34.91 -3.28
C GLY A 295 -14.64 34.17 -3.73
N SER A 296 -14.80 33.01 -4.37
CA SER A 296 -13.69 32.15 -4.81
C SER A 296 -12.98 32.71 -6.05
N ASP A 297 -11.68 32.48 -6.16
CA ASP A 297 -10.96 32.66 -7.42
C ASP A 297 -11.37 31.55 -8.39
N TYR A 298 -12.11 31.89 -9.45
CA TYR A 298 -12.68 30.91 -10.36
C TYR A 298 -11.66 30.24 -11.27
N GLU A 299 -10.54 30.90 -11.58
CA GLU A 299 -9.49 30.29 -12.40
C GLU A 299 -8.75 29.22 -11.61
N ASP A 300 -8.35 29.56 -10.39
CA ASP A 300 -7.70 28.61 -9.48
C ASP A 300 -8.65 27.48 -9.07
N ALA A 301 -9.91 27.79 -8.79
CA ALA A 301 -10.92 26.78 -8.49
C ALA A 301 -11.15 25.83 -9.68
N ALA A 302 -11.23 26.35 -10.91
CA ALA A 302 -11.38 25.51 -12.10
C ALA A 302 -10.14 24.62 -12.33
N ASN A 303 -8.92 25.16 -12.15
CA ASN A 303 -7.69 24.36 -12.20
C ASN A 303 -7.71 23.24 -11.15
N ALA A 304 -8.07 23.55 -9.91
CA ALA A 304 -8.13 22.61 -8.80
C ALA A 304 -9.18 21.51 -9.02
N ILE A 305 -10.37 21.87 -9.52
CA ILE A 305 -11.43 20.90 -9.85
C ILE A 305 -10.95 19.94 -10.92
N VAL A 306 -10.37 20.44 -12.03
CA VAL A 306 -9.90 19.58 -13.13
C VAL A 306 -8.81 18.62 -12.63
N ALA A 307 -7.83 19.13 -11.87
CA ALA A 307 -6.77 18.29 -11.32
C ALA A 307 -7.31 17.23 -10.35
N ALA A 308 -8.21 17.60 -9.44
CA ALA A 308 -8.76 16.68 -8.44
C ALA A 308 -9.77 15.68 -9.01
N ALA A 309 -10.50 16.04 -10.07
CA ALA A 309 -11.47 15.17 -10.72
C ALA A 309 -10.81 14.17 -11.67
N PHE A 310 -9.81 14.60 -12.43
CA PHE A 310 -9.26 13.81 -13.54
C PHE A 310 -7.83 13.30 -13.31
N GLY A 311 -7.13 13.75 -12.27
CA GLY A 311 -5.82 13.21 -11.89
C GLY A 311 -5.88 11.70 -11.67
N PHE A 312 -4.98 10.96 -12.32
CA PHE A 312 -5.02 9.49 -12.40
C PHE A 312 -6.39 8.93 -12.87
N GLN A 313 -6.96 9.55 -13.90
CA GLN A 313 -8.28 9.22 -14.47
C GLN A 313 -9.43 9.27 -13.45
N GLY A 314 -9.27 10.04 -12.36
CA GLY A 314 -10.24 10.09 -11.25
C GLY A 314 -10.29 8.82 -10.39
N GLN A 315 -9.32 7.91 -10.54
CA GLN A 315 -9.27 6.62 -9.84
C GLN A 315 -8.65 6.75 -8.44
N LYS A 316 -9.10 7.74 -7.67
CA LYS A 316 -8.64 8.00 -6.30
C LYS A 316 -9.83 7.97 -5.35
N CYS A 317 -9.65 7.45 -4.14
CA CYS A 317 -10.70 7.51 -3.12
C CYS A 317 -11.02 8.95 -2.67
N SER A 318 -10.12 9.89 -2.96
CA SER A 318 -10.19 11.33 -2.71
C SER A 318 -10.54 12.16 -3.95
N ALA A 319 -10.84 11.52 -5.09
CA ALA A 319 -11.10 12.23 -6.33
C ALA A 319 -12.35 13.12 -6.20
N CYS A 320 -12.24 14.36 -6.66
CA CYS A 320 -13.35 15.31 -6.67
C CYS A 320 -14.39 14.84 -7.69
N SER A 321 -15.41 14.15 -7.21
CA SER A 321 -16.44 13.53 -8.05
C SER A 321 -17.74 14.36 -8.13
N ARG A 322 -17.77 15.50 -7.42
CA ARG A 322 -18.86 16.47 -7.38
C ARG A 322 -18.28 17.87 -7.20
N ALA A 323 -18.69 18.83 -8.02
CA ALA A 323 -18.47 20.25 -7.73
C ALA A 323 -19.82 20.87 -7.36
N ILE A 324 -19.86 21.62 -6.26
CA ILE A 324 -21.06 22.26 -5.73
C ILE A 324 -20.86 23.77 -5.83
N PHE A 325 -21.71 24.41 -6.63
CA PHE A 325 -21.62 25.85 -6.90
C PHE A 325 -22.72 26.58 -6.13
N VAL A 326 -22.35 27.66 -5.46
CA VAL A 326 -23.27 28.50 -4.67
C VAL A 326 -23.59 29.78 -5.45
N GLY A 327 -24.88 30.09 -5.57
CA GLY A 327 -25.36 31.32 -6.20
C GLY A 327 -24.91 31.43 -7.65
N ASP A 328 -24.40 32.61 -8.02
CA ASP A 328 -24.03 32.92 -9.40
C ASP A 328 -22.64 32.37 -9.81
N SER A 329 -21.98 31.56 -8.96
CA SER A 329 -20.66 31.01 -9.28
C SER A 329 -20.70 30.00 -10.42
N TYR A 330 -21.84 29.31 -10.63
CA TYR A 330 -22.02 28.29 -11.66
C TYR A 330 -21.70 28.82 -13.07
N ASP A 331 -22.36 29.89 -13.48
CA ASP A 331 -22.26 30.43 -14.83
C ASP A 331 -20.86 30.98 -15.14
N LYS A 332 -20.12 31.36 -14.09
CA LYS A 332 -18.77 31.92 -14.21
C LYS A 332 -17.69 30.84 -14.30
N ILE A 333 -17.83 29.75 -13.54
CA ILE A 333 -16.76 28.73 -13.43
C ILE A 333 -16.93 27.53 -14.35
N VAL A 334 -18.16 27.13 -14.67
CA VAL A 334 -18.39 25.93 -15.50
C VAL A 334 -17.75 26.06 -16.89
N PRO A 335 -17.82 27.20 -17.60
CA PRO A 335 -17.10 27.38 -18.86
C PRO A 335 -15.59 27.19 -18.72
N LEU A 336 -14.98 27.69 -17.64
CA LEU A 336 -13.55 27.55 -17.37
C LEU A 336 -13.16 26.09 -17.12
N ILE A 337 -13.98 25.34 -16.38
CA ILE A 337 -13.77 23.91 -16.15
C ILE A 337 -13.81 23.15 -17.47
N VAL A 338 -14.83 23.41 -18.31
CA VAL A 338 -14.97 22.77 -19.63
C VAL A 338 -13.77 23.08 -20.52
N GLU A 339 -13.35 24.35 -20.57
CA GLU A 339 -12.20 24.77 -21.37
C GLU A 339 -10.93 24.02 -20.93
N LYS A 340 -10.64 24.00 -19.62
CA LYS A 340 -9.45 23.35 -19.08
C LYS A 340 -9.49 21.82 -19.26
N ALA A 341 -10.64 21.20 -19.02
CA ALA A 341 -10.82 19.76 -19.21
C ALA A 341 -10.74 19.34 -20.68
N SER A 342 -10.97 20.24 -21.64
CA SER A 342 -10.80 19.90 -23.07
C SER A 342 -9.33 19.79 -23.52
N LYS A 343 -8.38 20.18 -22.66
CA LYS A 343 -6.94 20.25 -22.97
C LYS A 343 -6.12 19.14 -22.31
N ILE A 344 -6.74 18.23 -21.55
CA ILE A 344 -6.04 17.17 -20.79
C ILE A 344 -6.06 15.81 -21.49
#